data_AF-A0A2N0RGV2-F1
#
_entry.id   AF-A0A2N0RGV2-F1
#
_cell.length_a   1.000
_cell.length_b   1.000
_cell.length_c   1.000
_cell.angle_alpha   90.00
_cell.angle_beta   90.00
_cell.angle_gamma   90.00
#
_symmetry.space_group_name_H-M   'P 1'
#
loop_
_entity.id
_entity.type
_entity.pdbx_description
1 polymer ?
#
loop_
_entity_poly.entity_id
_entity_poly.type
_entity_poly.pdbx_seq_one_letter_code
_entity_poly.pdbx_strand_id
1 'polypeptide(L)'
;MHKRKTQEILDRWKGNDCGQMPMASWSFIAIKGCRKNCIVRLDADDKIDNNIKEIRKALSESLKTKSYTDTIKDEFELIDEALVTNEFNLIWNNRLITGGYRAWRKKITNAIWKNEILNSDKLDDLFVYNYKKEFDWITTLEFISNRINFSSRQCGDKDTKDRSYRIKNILKELPTYKTLYKRNTNKIASSKCIRCGKKEEEDWDHVWICDDNEFSIDDIIQESPYKFELELVAQNKDKDIEILRNYLCNFLTILESPSIILRGKSRKWELIRGVFNNNFNNISKIKEEKTVIKELWNFIYDEIKKRIRIPRCDEIKRLEEKEEIKKSDLRLKKQVSEDNQNEILETENSKNKKTKENIEKTKKNNINNKIKIVTLGKLTGALTDGINIDRKWDTIVKLPFY
;
A
#
# COMPACT_ATOMS: atom_id res chain seq x y z
N MET A 1 -12.06 18.25 7.00
CA MET A 1 -12.86 17.08 6.57
C MET A 1 -12.11 16.05 5.70
N HIS A 2 -11.01 16.42 5.01
CA HIS A 2 -10.25 15.50 4.13
C HIS A 2 -9.20 14.59 4.81
N LYS A 3 -8.80 14.86 6.06
CA LYS A 3 -7.74 14.11 6.77
C LYS A 3 -8.20 12.82 7.47
N ARG A 4 -9.50 12.65 7.77
CA ARG A 4 -10.02 11.41 8.38
C ARG A 4 -10.14 10.26 7.38
N LYS A 5 -10.48 10.56 6.12
CA LYS A 5 -10.63 9.55 5.07
C LYS A 5 -9.31 8.86 4.70
N THR A 6 -8.17 9.54 4.76
CA THR A 6 -6.87 8.95 4.35
C THR A 6 -6.32 7.96 5.38
N GLN A 7 -6.64 8.15 6.67
CA GLN A 7 -6.26 7.21 7.73
C GLN A 7 -7.19 5.99 7.75
N GLU A 8 -8.50 6.18 7.52
CA GLU A 8 -9.46 5.08 7.34
C GLU A 8 -9.10 4.16 6.15
N ILE A 9 -8.52 4.71 5.07
CA ILE A 9 -8.07 3.94 3.91
C ILE A 9 -6.89 3.01 4.25
N LEU A 10 -5.99 3.43 5.15
CA LEU A 10 -4.84 2.64 5.59
C LEU A 10 -5.24 1.52 6.57
N ASP A 11 -6.21 1.79 7.45
CA ASP A 11 -6.66 0.83 8.45
C ASP A 11 -7.57 -0.27 7.86
N ARG A 12 -8.29 0.00 6.76
CA ARG A 12 -9.16 -0.97 6.05
C ARG A 12 -8.45 -1.90 5.05
N TRP A 13 -7.16 -1.70 4.82
CA TRP A 13 -6.33 -2.63 4.03
C TRP A 13 -5.93 -3.89 4.81
N LYS A 14 -6.22 -3.95 6.12
CA LYS A 14 -6.13 -5.17 6.93
C LYS A 14 -7.41 -5.98 6.70
N GLY A 15 -7.25 -7.27 6.38
CA GLY A 15 -8.36 -8.12 5.98
C GLY A 15 -9.47 -8.25 7.03
N ASN A 16 -10.67 -8.52 6.54
CA ASN A 16 -11.86 -9.03 7.22
C ASN A 16 -12.38 -8.23 8.43
N ASP A 17 -13.58 -7.68 8.25
CA ASP A 17 -14.48 -7.33 9.36
C ASP A 17 -14.63 -8.54 10.32
N CYS A 18 -14.03 -8.43 11.50
CA CYS A 18 -14.75 -8.72 12.73
C CYS A 18 -14.86 -7.37 13.45
N GLY A 19 -16.09 -6.91 13.66
CA GLY A 19 -16.36 -5.52 14.01
C GLY A 19 -15.92 -5.15 15.43
N GLN A 20 -15.56 -3.87 15.61
CA GLN A 20 -16.09 -3.02 16.67
C GLN A 20 -15.69 -1.55 16.45
N MET A 21 -16.61 -0.67 16.83
CA MET A 21 -16.59 0.79 16.74
C MET A 21 -15.75 1.44 17.87
N PRO A 22 -15.57 2.78 17.89
CA PRO A 22 -14.32 3.45 18.25
C PRO A 22 -14.22 3.86 19.72
N MET A 23 -12.98 4.01 20.22
CA MET A 23 -12.70 4.69 21.49
C MET A 23 -11.86 5.95 21.25
N ALA A 24 -12.43 7.08 21.65
CA ALA A 24 -11.81 8.39 21.74
C ALA A 24 -10.99 8.53 23.04
N SER A 25 -10.05 9.49 23.03
CA SER A 25 -9.20 9.90 24.17
C SER A 25 -8.21 8.78 24.58
N TRP A 26 -6.95 9.02 24.91
CA TRP A 26 -6.51 9.51 26.20
C TRP A 26 -5.06 9.97 26.12
N SER A 27 -4.80 11.06 26.82
CA SER A 27 -3.50 11.67 27.08
C SER A 27 -2.61 10.78 27.98
N PHE A 28 -1.31 10.96 27.81
CA PHE A 28 -0.22 10.41 28.62
C PHE A 28 -0.31 10.82 30.10
N ILE A 29 -0.19 9.88 31.05
CA ILE A 29 0.51 10.04 32.35
C ILE A 29 1.22 8.72 32.67
N ALA A 30 2.51 8.81 33.02
CA ALA A 30 3.42 7.71 33.29
C ALA A 30 3.30 7.19 34.74
N ILE A 31 3.49 5.88 34.95
CA ILE A 31 3.93 5.31 36.24
C ILE A 31 4.99 4.22 36.01
N LYS A 32 6.04 4.32 36.82
CA LYS A 32 7.25 3.49 36.91
C LYS A 32 6.96 1.99 37.09
N GLY A 33 7.83 1.19 36.45
CA GLY A 33 8.40 -0.07 36.94
C GLY A 33 7.46 -1.16 37.47
N CYS A 34 7.38 -2.30 36.78
CA CYS A 34 7.28 -3.58 37.48
C CYS A 34 7.88 -4.74 36.66
N ARG A 35 8.42 -5.70 37.42
CA ARG A 35 9.28 -6.81 37.04
C ARG A 35 8.55 -7.90 36.23
N LYS A 36 9.36 -8.74 35.56
CA LYS A 36 9.07 -10.07 34.97
C LYS A 36 7.70 -10.65 35.35
N ASN A 37 6.79 -10.79 34.38
CA ASN A 37 5.72 -11.78 34.44
C ASN A 37 6.03 -12.91 33.46
N CYS A 38 6.54 -14.02 34.01
CA CYS A 38 6.41 -15.33 33.38
C CYS A 38 4.92 -15.66 33.30
N ILE A 39 4.42 -15.99 32.11
CA ILE A 39 3.09 -16.55 31.96
C ILE A 39 3.15 -18.00 32.44
N VAL A 40 2.54 -18.27 33.59
CA VAL A 40 2.22 -19.63 34.05
C VAL A 40 0.91 -20.03 33.38
N ARG A 41 0.91 -21.19 32.68
CA ARG A 41 -0.35 -21.84 32.26
C ARG A 41 -1.02 -22.37 33.53
N LEU A 42 -2.24 -21.90 33.81
CA LEU A 42 -3.13 -22.57 34.74
C LEU A 42 -3.92 -23.59 33.93
N ASP A 43 -3.71 -24.87 34.23
CA ASP A 43 -4.53 -25.96 33.68
C ASP A 43 -5.97 -25.80 34.18
N ALA A 44 -6.93 -25.93 33.26
CA ALA A 44 -8.35 -25.79 33.58
C ALA A 44 -8.78 -26.93 34.51
N ASP A 45 -9.54 -26.60 35.55
CA ASP A 45 -10.04 -27.54 36.55
C ASP A 45 -10.88 -28.64 35.87
N ASP A 46 -10.36 -29.89 35.82
CA ASP A 46 -10.92 -31.04 35.09
C ASP A 46 -12.40 -31.30 35.40
N LYS A 47 -12.86 -30.85 36.57
CA LYS A 47 -14.25 -30.96 37.03
C LYS A 47 -15.21 -30.07 36.23
N ILE A 48 -14.76 -28.90 35.78
CA ILE A 48 -15.56 -27.96 34.98
C ILE A 48 -15.69 -28.50 33.55
N ASP A 49 -14.61 -29.06 33.00
CA ASP A 49 -14.58 -29.57 31.63
C ASP A 49 -15.41 -30.86 31.47
N ASN A 50 -15.45 -31.70 32.52
CA ASN A 50 -16.33 -32.87 32.57
C ASN A 50 -17.81 -32.48 32.70
N ASN A 51 -18.16 -31.46 33.50
CA ASN A 51 -19.54 -30.96 33.59
C ASN A 51 -20.05 -30.42 32.25
N ILE A 52 -19.22 -29.72 31.49
CA ILE A 52 -19.59 -29.21 30.15
C ILE A 52 -19.81 -30.36 29.16
N LYS A 53 -19.03 -31.44 29.24
CA LYS A 53 -19.22 -32.64 28.41
C LYS A 53 -20.53 -33.35 28.73
N GLU A 54 -20.90 -33.48 30.01
CA GLU A 54 -22.17 -34.09 30.40
C GLU A 54 -23.39 -33.27 29.96
N ILE A 55 -23.35 -31.95 30.13
CA ILE A 55 -24.44 -31.06 29.66
C ILE A 55 -24.64 -31.19 28.15
N ARG A 56 -23.55 -31.25 27.36
CA ARG A 56 -23.62 -31.45 25.90
C ARG A 56 -24.19 -32.81 25.53
N LYS A 57 -23.87 -33.85 26.30
CA LYS A 57 -24.39 -35.21 26.06
C LYS A 57 -25.89 -35.29 26.35
N ALA A 58 -26.34 -34.72 27.47
CA ALA A 58 -27.76 -34.62 27.82
C ALA A 58 -28.57 -33.79 26.81
N LEU A 59 -28.01 -32.68 26.31
CA LEU A 59 -28.64 -31.88 25.26
C LEU A 59 -28.76 -32.67 23.95
N SER A 60 -27.73 -33.44 23.59
CA SER A 60 -27.75 -34.27 22.37
C SER A 60 -28.71 -35.45 22.48
N GLU A 61 -28.86 -36.05 23.66
CA GLU A 61 -29.83 -37.13 23.92
C GLU A 61 -31.27 -36.60 23.92
N SER A 62 -31.52 -35.41 24.49
CA SER A 62 -32.85 -34.77 24.42
C SER A 62 -33.27 -34.32 23.02
N LEU A 63 -32.31 -34.07 22.13
CA LEU A 63 -32.56 -33.81 20.71
C LEU A 63 -32.79 -35.09 19.89
N LYS A 64 -32.24 -36.23 20.32
CA LYS A 64 -32.45 -37.54 19.67
C LYS A 64 -33.79 -38.20 20.03
N THR A 65 -34.34 -37.91 21.21
CA THR A 65 -35.67 -38.41 21.61
C THR A 65 -36.83 -37.64 20.99
N LYS A 66 -36.59 -36.44 20.45
CA LYS A 66 -37.54 -35.72 19.58
C LYS A 66 -37.37 -36.17 18.12
N SER A 67 -37.70 -37.44 17.89
CA SER A 67 -37.82 -38.03 16.56
C SER A 67 -39.00 -37.40 15.81
N TYR A 68 -38.66 -36.57 14.81
CA TYR A 68 -39.23 -36.41 13.45
C TYR A 68 -40.76 -36.45 13.15
N THR A 69 -41.69 -36.71 14.07
CA THR A 69 -43.11 -36.93 13.68
C THR A 69 -44.19 -36.06 14.35
N ASP A 70 -43.88 -35.22 15.34
CA ASP A 70 -44.95 -34.54 16.11
C ASP A 70 -44.98 -33.00 16.03
N THR A 71 -44.50 -32.36 14.96
CA THR A 71 -44.59 -30.88 14.86
C THR A 71 -44.86 -30.29 13.47
N ILE A 72 -45.54 -31.03 12.58
CA ILE A 72 -46.13 -30.43 11.38
C ILE A 72 -47.59 -30.89 11.31
N LYS A 73 -48.47 -30.10 11.90
CA LYS A 73 -49.92 -30.15 11.69
C LYS A 73 -50.42 -28.90 10.97
N ASP A 74 -49.57 -28.30 10.15
CA ASP A 74 -49.97 -27.32 9.16
C ASP A 74 -49.49 -27.87 7.81
N GLU A 75 -50.44 -28.27 6.96
CA GLU A 75 -50.17 -28.48 5.54
C GLU A 75 -49.74 -27.14 4.96
N PHE A 76 -48.44 -26.96 4.74
CA PHE A 76 -47.94 -25.91 3.87
C PHE A 76 -47.76 -26.50 2.48
N GLU A 77 -48.59 -26.06 1.54
CA GLU A 77 -48.29 -26.25 0.12
C GLU A 77 -47.10 -25.36 -0.24
N LEU A 78 -45.99 -26.02 -0.57
CA LEU A 78 -44.83 -25.35 -1.14
C LEU A 78 -45.19 -25.05 -2.61
N ILE A 79 -45.59 -23.82 -2.87
CA ILE A 79 -45.83 -23.35 -4.24
C ILE A 79 -44.46 -23.30 -4.94
N ASP A 80 -44.16 -24.34 -5.73
CA ASP A 80 -42.89 -24.43 -6.47
C ASP A 80 -42.67 -23.21 -7.38
N GLU A 81 -43.73 -22.60 -7.89
CA GLU A 81 -43.67 -21.38 -8.72
C GLU A 81 -43.07 -20.17 -7.97
N ALA A 82 -43.27 -20.07 -6.64
CA ALA A 82 -42.70 -19.02 -5.81
C ALA A 82 -41.20 -19.22 -5.52
N LEU A 83 -40.72 -20.48 -5.55
CA LEU A 83 -39.29 -20.81 -5.52
C LEU A 83 -38.61 -20.57 -6.89
N VAL A 84 -39.37 -20.65 -7.98
CA VAL A 84 -38.87 -20.42 -9.36
C VAL A 84 -38.73 -18.92 -9.66
N THR A 85 -39.60 -18.08 -9.10
CA THR A 85 -39.43 -16.62 -9.18
C THR A 85 -38.45 -16.15 -8.11
N ASN A 86 -37.18 -15.94 -8.46
CA ASN A 86 -36.24 -15.20 -7.62
C ASN A 86 -36.70 -13.73 -7.51
N GLU A 87 -37.66 -13.44 -6.62
CA GLU A 87 -38.25 -12.11 -6.39
C GLU A 87 -37.22 -11.06 -5.93
N PHE A 88 -35.99 -11.49 -5.64
CA PHE A 88 -34.89 -10.63 -5.19
C PHE A 88 -33.75 -10.56 -6.20
N ASN A 89 -34.09 -10.52 -7.50
CA ASN A 89 -33.15 -10.14 -8.54
C ASN A 89 -32.59 -8.74 -8.27
N LEU A 90 -31.37 -8.68 -7.75
CA LEU A 90 -30.68 -7.41 -7.52
C LEU A 90 -30.22 -6.83 -8.86
N ILE A 91 -30.64 -5.61 -9.15
CA ILE A 91 -30.33 -4.92 -10.40
C ILE A 91 -29.43 -3.72 -10.10
N TRP A 92 -28.36 -3.56 -10.86
CA TRP A 92 -27.49 -2.37 -10.83
C TRP A 92 -27.39 -1.77 -12.24
N ASN A 93 -27.77 -0.50 -12.41
CA ASN A 93 -27.80 0.19 -13.71
C ASN A 93 -28.53 -0.63 -14.80
N ASN A 94 -29.74 -1.11 -14.49
CA ASN A 94 -30.57 -1.94 -15.38
C ASN A 94 -29.92 -3.26 -15.81
N ARG A 95 -28.89 -3.72 -15.07
CA ARG A 95 -28.24 -5.02 -15.29
C ARG A 95 -28.45 -5.92 -14.10
N LEU A 96 -28.83 -7.16 -14.37
CA LEU A 96 -29.00 -8.18 -13.34
C LEU A 96 -27.65 -8.52 -12.71
N ILE A 97 -27.57 -8.47 -11.38
CA ILE A 97 -26.42 -8.97 -10.64
C ILE A 97 -26.54 -10.49 -10.56
N THR A 98 -25.70 -11.20 -11.29
CA THR A 98 -25.65 -12.66 -11.25
C THR A 98 -24.82 -13.14 -10.06
N GLY A 99 -25.37 -14.09 -9.30
CA GLY A 99 -24.72 -14.70 -8.14
C GLY A 99 -24.88 -13.94 -6.82
N GLY A 100 -24.09 -14.31 -5.80
CA GLY A 100 -24.29 -13.81 -4.44
C GLY A 100 -23.90 -12.33 -4.26
N TYR A 101 -24.83 -11.53 -3.72
CA TYR A 101 -24.65 -10.09 -3.42
C TYR A 101 -23.33 -9.78 -2.70
N ARG A 102 -22.96 -10.56 -1.68
CA ARG A 102 -21.72 -10.37 -0.92
C ARG A 102 -20.48 -10.45 -1.81
N ALA A 103 -20.43 -11.40 -2.74
CA ALA A 103 -19.31 -11.56 -3.65
C ALA A 103 -19.24 -10.39 -4.65
N TRP A 104 -20.38 -9.97 -5.19
CA TRP A 104 -20.47 -8.78 -6.03
C TRP A 104 -20.02 -7.52 -5.28
N ARG A 105 -20.51 -7.30 -4.05
CA ARG A 105 -20.14 -6.13 -3.23
C ARG A 105 -18.64 -6.07 -2.93
N LYS A 106 -17.97 -7.22 -2.74
CA LYS A 106 -16.51 -7.30 -2.60
C LYS A 106 -15.79 -6.86 -3.89
N LYS A 107 -16.27 -7.30 -5.06
CA LYS A 107 -15.74 -6.87 -6.36
C LYS A 107 -15.92 -5.36 -6.55
N ILE A 108 -17.07 -4.80 -6.17
CA ILE A 108 -17.32 -3.34 -6.20
C ILE A 108 -16.35 -2.59 -5.28
N THR A 109 -16.11 -3.08 -4.06
CA THR A 109 -15.10 -2.51 -3.17
C THR A 109 -13.71 -2.52 -3.84
N ASN A 110 -13.32 -3.61 -4.49
CA ASN A 110 -12.06 -3.68 -5.24
C ASN A 110 -12.00 -2.64 -6.37
N ALA A 111 -13.09 -2.46 -7.13
CA ALA A 111 -13.19 -1.44 -8.16
C ALA A 111 -13.02 -0.01 -7.60
N ILE A 112 -13.61 0.29 -6.43
CA ILE A 112 -13.44 1.57 -5.75
C ILE A 112 -11.96 1.80 -5.41
N TRP A 113 -11.30 0.80 -4.81
CA TRP A 113 -9.88 0.91 -4.45
C TRP A 113 -8.99 1.11 -5.67
N LYS A 114 -9.23 0.33 -6.72
CA LYS A 114 -8.53 0.44 -7.99
C LYS A 114 -8.70 1.82 -8.61
N ASN A 115 -9.92 2.37 -8.58
CA ASN A 115 -10.22 3.71 -9.05
C ASN A 115 -9.45 4.80 -8.28
N GLU A 116 -9.32 4.65 -6.96
CA GLU A 116 -8.55 5.60 -6.14
C GLU A 116 -7.06 5.57 -6.45
N ILE A 117 -6.48 4.38 -6.69
CA ILE A 117 -5.07 4.23 -7.05
C ILE A 117 -4.79 4.86 -8.42
N LEU A 118 -5.63 4.55 -9.42
CA LEU A 118 -5.46 5.01 -10.80
C LEU A 118 -5.58 6.54 -10.92
N ASN A 119 -6.40 7.16 -10.07
CA ASN A 119 -6.64 8.60 -10.06
C ASN A 119 -5.92 9.30 -8.88
N SER A 120 -4.88 8.68 -8.35
CA SER A 120 -4.05 9.29 -7.31
C SER A 120 -2.99 10.18 -7.94
N ASP A 121 -3.04 11.48 -7.65
CA ASP A 121 -2.06 12.47 -8.13
C ASP A 121 -0.60 12.08 -7.80
N LYS A 122 -0.38 11.26 -6.76
CA LYS A 122 0.94 10.77 -6.34
C LYS A 122 1.54 9.68 -7.23
N LEU A 123 0.69 9.00 -7.99
CA LEU A 123 1.06 7.89 -8.88
C LEU A 123 0.82 8.25 -10.35
N ASP A 124 0.46 9.50 -10.63
CA ASP A 124 0.19 9.99 -11.99
C ASP A 124 1.34 9.70 -12.94
N ASP A 125 2.58 9.93 -12.50
CA ASP A 125 3.76 9.68 -13.31
C ASP A 125 3.94 8.20 -13.71
N LEU A 126 3.43 7.26 -12.91
CA LEU A 126 3.41 5.83 -13.24
C LEU A 126 2.21 5.45 -14.12
N PHE A 127 1.06 6.11 -13.93
CA PHE A 127 -0.19 5.74 -14.59
C PHE A 127 -0.48 6.47 -15.92
N VAL A 128 0.17 7.61 -16.20
CA VAL A 128 -0.03 8.37 -17.45
C VAL A 128 0.24 7.53 -18.69
N TYR A 129 1.29 6.71 -18.67
CA TYR A 129 1.67 5.83 -19.79
C TYR A 129 1.31 4.36 -19.54
N ASN A 130 0.39 4.08 -18.61
CA ASN A 130 0.08 2.70 -18.21
C ASN A 130 -0.42 1.82 -19.36
N TYR A 131 -1.04 2.42 -20.37
CA TYR A 131 -1.50 1.72 -21.58
C TYR A 131 -0.35 1.03 -22.34
N LYS A 132 0.91 1.44 -22.13
CA LYS A 132 2.09 0.80 -22.72
C LYS A 132 2.46 -0.55 -22.10
N LYS A 133 1.83 -0.90 -20.96
CA LYS A 133 2.01 -2.21 -20.29
C LYS A 133 3.46 -2.51 -19.87
N GLU A 134 4.24 -1.47 -19.56
CA GLU A 134 5.63 -1.63 -19.10
C GLU A 134 5.75 -2.28 -17.73
N PHE A 135 4.72 -2.17 -16.87
CA PHE A 135 4.77 -2.67 -15.50
C PHE A 135 3.92 -3.91 -15.28
N ASP A 136 4.49 -4.88 -14.55
CA ASP A 136 3.75 -5.98 -13.95
C ASP A 136 3.11 -5.49 -12.64
N TRP A 137 1.89 -4.93 -12.73
CA TRP A 137 1.19 -4.44 -11.56
C TRP A 137 0.83 -5.54 -10.56
N ILE A 138 0.73 -6.81 -10.98
CA ILE A 138 0.43 -7.92 -10.08
C ILE A 138 1.65 -8.16 -9.19
N THR A 139 2.81 -8.41 -9.80
CA THR A 139 4.06 -8.61 -9.05
C THR A 139 4.40 -7.37 -8.22
N THR A 140 4.20 -6.17 -8.77
CA THR A 140 4.40 -4.90 -8.06
C THR A 140 3.53 -4.78 -6.80
N LEU A 141 2.23 -5.08 -6.90
CA LEU A 141 1.32 -4.95 -5.75
C LEU A 141 1.55 -6.06 -4.71
N GLU A 142 1.89 -7.28 -5.13
CA GLU A 142 2.31 -8.36 -4.23
C GLU A 142 3.57 -7.96 -3.44
N PHE A 143 4.54 -7.35 -4.12
CA PHE A 143 5.75 -6.82 -3.51
C PHE A 143 5.44 -5.70 -2.50
N ILE A 144 4.67 -4.69 -2.88
CA ILE A 144 4.32 -3.55 -2.01
C ILE A 144 3.54 -4.00 -0.78
N SER A 145 2.61 -4.96 -0.96
CA SER A 145 1.82 -5.55 0.12
C SER A 145 2.58 -6.60 0.94
N ASN A 146 3.86 -6.80 0.63
CA ASN A 146 4.78 -7.72 1.31
C ASN A 146 4.31 -9.19 1.31
N ARG A 147 3.56 -9.58 0.28
CA ARG A 147 3.05 -10.94 0.09
C ARG A 147 4.10 -11.93 -0.42
N ILE A 148 5.27 -11.43 -0.80
CA ILE A 148 6.44 -12.25 -1.13
C ILE A 148 7.03 -12.96 0.09
N ASN A 149 6.95 -12.35 1.27
CA ASN A 149 7.60 -12.84 2.49
C ASN A 149 6.60 -13.30 3.56
N PHE A 150 5.35 -12.84 3.48
CA PHE A 150 4.32 -13.11 4.49
C PHE A 150 2.99 -13.52 3.85
N SER A 151 2.32 -14.47 4.48
CA SER A 151 0.98 -14.91 4.06
C SER A 151 -0.08 -13.84 4.31
N SER A 152 -1.26 -14.03 3.70
CA SER A 152 -2.38 -13.09 3.78
C SER A 152 -2.84 -12.75 5.21
N ARG A 153 -2.61 -13.67 6.16
CA ARG A 153 -3.13 -13.62 7.54
C ARG A 153 -2.09 -13.25 8.59
N GLN A 154 -0.83 -13.03 8.20
CA GLN A 154 0.23 -12.65 9.14
C GLN A 154 0.24 -11.13 9.33
N CYS A 155 0.36 -10.69 10.58
CA CYS A 155 0.43 -9.27 10.98
C CYS A 155 1.53 -9.10 12.02
N GLY A 156 2.80 -9.13 11.59
CA GLY A 156 3.94 -8.89 12.44
C GLY A 156 4.41 -7.42 12.39
N ASP A 157 5.22 -7.02 13.37
CA ASP A 157 5.84 -5.69 13.38
C ASP A 157 6.78 -5.49 12.19
N LYS A 158 7.55 -6.53 11.84
CA LYS A 158 8.45 -6.52 10.66
C LYS A 158 7.66 -6.30 9.38
N ASP A 159 6.61 -7.11 9.17
CA ASP A 159 5.72 -6.97 8.02
C ASP A 159 5.11 -5.57 7.92
N THR A 160 4.58 -5.05 9.03
CA THR A 160 3.98 -3.72 9.08
C THR A 160 4.98 -2.63 8.70
N LYS A 161 6.22 -2.70 9.19
CA LYS A 161 7.28 -1.74 8.87
C LYS A 161 7.67 -1.81 7.39
N ASP A 162 7.87 -3.00 6.84
CA ASP A 162 8.27 -3.19 5.45
C ASP A 162 7.18 -2.76 4.46
N ARG A 163 5.93 -3.15 4.71
CA ARG A 163 4.78 -2.70 3.93
C ARG A 163 4.61 -1.18 4.00
N SER A 164 4.72 -0.58 5.19
CA SER A 164 4.65 0.87 5.36
C SER A 164 5.75 1.58 4.56
N TYR A 165 6.98 1.06 4.59
CA TYR A 165 8.10 1.59 3.83
C TYR A 165 7.83 1.52 2.33
N ARG A 166 7.50 0.34 1.79
CA ARG A 166 7.25 0.15 0.34
C ARG A 166 6.11 1.04 -0.16
N ILE A 167 5.00 1.14 0.59
CA ILE A 167 3.88 2.04 0.26
C ILE A 167 4.32 3.51 0.25
N LYS A 168 5.06 3.96 1.27
CA LYS A 168 5.55 5.35 1.30
C LYS A 168 6.55 5.62 0.18
N ASN A 169 7.36 4.63 -0.19
CA ASN A 169 8.37 4.76 -1.23
C ASN A 169 7.73 4.94 -2.62
N ILE A 170 6.81 4.05 -3.01
CA ILE A 170 6.15 4.17 -4.32
C ILE A 170 5.37 5.49 -4.46
N LEU A 171 4.76 5.97 -3.37
CA LEU A 171 4.04 7.24 -3.29
C LEU A 171 4.95 8.49 -3.19
N LYS A 172 6.28 8.31 -3.11
CA LYS A 172 7.25 9.39 -2.85
C LYS A 172 6.95 10.20 -1.57
N GLU A 173 6.44 9.52 -0.53
CA GLU A 173 6.08 10.09 0.77
C GLU A 173 7.01 9.68 1.91
N LEU A 174 8.18 9.15 1.57
CA LEU A 174 9.25 9.00 2.54
C LEU A 174 9.57 10.36 3.20
N PRO A 175 9.93 10.39 4.50
CA PRO A 175 10.29 11.63 5.15
C PRO A 175 11.58 12.17 4.52
N THR A 176 11.45 13.31 3.85
CA THR A 176 12.54 14.14 3.30
C THR A 176 12.37 15.57 3.81
N TYR A 177 13.44 16.36 3.85
CA TYR A 177 13.38 17.74 4.32
C TYR A 177 12.42 18.60 3.49
N LYS A 178 12.33 18.39 2.17
CA LYS A 178 11.28 19.03 1.35
C LYS A 178 9.87 18.70 1.82
N THR A 179 9.62 17.45 2.18
CA THR A 179 8.31 17.01 2.68
C THR A 179 8.03 17.57 4.08
N LEU A 180 9.02 17.55 4.97
CA LEU A 180 8.91 18.08 6.33
C LEU A 180 8.68 19.60 6.32
N TYR A 181 9.41 20.32 5.47
CA TYR A 181 9.26 21.76 5.26
C TYR A 181 7.86 22.10 4.72
N LYS A 182 7.39 21.41 3.67
CA LYS A 182 6.04 21.59 3.12
C LYS A 182 4.92 21.34 4.14
N ARG A 183 5.16 20.47 5.13
CA ARG A 183 4.22 20.18 6.22
C ARG A 183 4.26 21.21 7.35
N ASN A 184 5.11 22.24 7.25
CA ASN A 184 5.33 23.24 8.29
C ASN A 184 5.60 22.59 9.65
N THR A 185 6.56 21.67 9.64
CA THR A 185 6.98 20.90 10.81
C THR A 185 7.78 21.79 11.77
N ASN A 186 7.68 21.63 13.10
CA ASN A 186 8.45 22.51 14.00
C ASN A 186 9.96 22.31 13.81
N LYS A 187 10.74 23.38 14.05
CA LYS A 187 12.21 23.45 13.94
C LYS A 187 12.80 23.20 12.54
N ILE A 188 12.02 22.78 11.56
CA ILE A 188 12.49 22.62 10.17
C ILE A 188 12.27 23.92 9.40
N ALA A 189 13.34 24.69 9.21
CA ALA A 189 13.30 26.00 8.54
C ALA A 189 13.58 25.95 7.03
N SER A 190 14.05 24.81 6.49
CA SER A 190 14.49 24.69 5.10
C SER A 190 14.16 23.32 4.50
N SER A 191 13.96 23.28 3.18
CA SER A 191 13.81 22.05 2.38
C SER A 191 15.14 21.37 2.06
N LYS A 192 16.26 22.02 2.38
CA LYS A 192 17.61 21.57 2.03
C LYS A 192 18.07 20.34 2.81
N CYS A 193 18.85 19.49 2.16
CA CYS A 193 19.40 18.27 2.73
C CYS A 193 20.46 18.60 3.78
N ILE A 194 20.20 18.25 5.04
CA ILE A 194 21.17 18.48 6.12
C ILE A 194 22.39 17.58 6.04
N ARG A 195 22.28 16.43 5.36
CA ARG A 195 23.38 15.47 5.23
C ARG A 195 24.50 16.09 4.42
N CYS A 196 24.23 16.47 3.16
CA CYS A 196 25.19 17.15 2.28
C CYS A 196 25.44 18.63 2.61
N GLY A 197 25.23 19.05 3.86
CA GLY A 197 25.55 20.41 4.30
C GLY A 197 24.65 21.50 3.71
N LYS A 198 23.37 21.19 3.43
CA LYS A 198 22.35 22.13 2.92
C LYS A 198 22.70 22.71 1.53
N LYS A 199 23.45 21.96 0.71
CA LYS A 199 23.78 22.31 -0.69
C LYS A 199 22.52 22.27 -1.57
N GLU A 200 21.82 21.14 -1.58
CA GLU A 200 20.67 20.89 -2.45
C GLU A 200 19.35 20.71 -1.67
N GLU A 201 18.21 20.78 -2.37
CA GLU A 201 16.91 20.40 -1.80
C GLU A 201 16.83 18.89 -1.58
N GLU A 202 16.40 18.43 -0.40
CA GLU A 202 16.17 17.01 -0.16
C GLU A 202 14.77 16.59 -0.62
N ASP A 203 14.63 16.33 -1.91
CA ASP A 203 13.46 15.66 -2.45
C ASP A 203 13.63 14.13 -2.52
N TRP A 204 12.64 13.43 -3.08
CA TRP A 204 12.70 11.97 -3.16
C TRP A 204 13.84 11.49 -4.05
N ASP A 205 14.21 12.23 -5.09
CA ASP A 205 15.31 11.84 -6.00
C ASP A 205 16.65 12.03 -5.30
N HIS A 206 16.88 13.21 -4.69
CA HIS A 206 18.13 13.55 -4.01
C HIS A 206 18.51 12.52 -2.93
N VAL A 207 17.55 11.93 -2.20
CA VAL A 207 17.84 10.89 -1.20
C VAL A 207 18.68 9.74 -1.77
N TRP A 208 18.45 9.36 -3.02
CA TRP A 208 19.11 8.22 -3.65
C TRP A 208 20.43 8.56 -4.32
N ILE A 209 20.65 9.83 -4.68
CA ILE A 209 21.83 10.32 -5.41
C ILE A 209 22.67 11.33 -4.63
N CYS A 210 22.37 11.54 -3.35
CA CYS A 210 23.09 12.47 -2.49
C CYS A 210 24.59 12.16 -2.49
N ASP A 211 25.42 13.19 -2.66
CA ASP A 211 26.89 13.09 -2.72
C ASP A 211 27.52 12.45 -1.46
N ASP A 212 26.84 12.55 -0.31
CA ASP A 212 27.30 11.97 0.95
C ASP A 212 26.87 10.51 1.13
N ASN A 213 26.25 9.90 0.11
CA ASN A 213 26.04 8.46 0.08
C ASN A 213 27.38 7.73 -0.07
N GLU A 214 27.61 6.73 0.79
CA GLU A 214 28.82 5.91 0.73
C GLU A 214 28.93 5.10 -0.58
N PHE A 215 27.77 4.71 -1.12
CA PHE A 215 27.67 3.94 -2.35
C PHE A 215 26.72 4.63 -3.32
N SER A 216 27.05 4.60 -4.61
CA SER A 216 26.09 4.96 -5.64
C SER A 216 25.09 3.81 -5.86
N ILE A 217 23.96 4.11 -6.50
CA ILE A 217 22.99 3.10 -6.92
C ILE A 217 23.66 2.06 -7.83
N ASP A 218 24.57 2.51 -8.70
CA ASP A 218 25.19 1.66 -9.71
C ASP A 218 26.18 0.69 -9.07
N ASP A 219 26.98 1.15 -8.10
CA ASP A 219 27.86 0.27 -7.33
C ASP A 219 27.06 -0.85 -6.65
N ILE A 220 25.91 -0.51 -6.05
CA ILE A 220 25.05 -1.49 -5.39
C ILE A 220 24.49 -2.49 -6.40
N ILE A 221 24.00 -2.02 -7.56
CA ILE A 221 23.44 -2.89 -8.59
C ILE A 221 24.50 -3.85 -9.16
N GLN A 222 25.74 -3.41 -9.32
CA GLN A 222 26.83 -4.25 -9.83
C GLN A 222 27.32 -5.26 -8.79
N GLU A 223 27.39 -4.90 -7.51
CA GLU A 223 27.86 -5.79 -6.43
C GLU A 223 26.80 -6.78 -5.93
N SER A 224 25.51 -6.41 -6.00
CA SER A 224 24.42 -7.21 -5.43
C SER A 224 24.28 -8.61 -6.04
N PRO A 225 24.43 -8.83 -7.37
CA PRO A 225 24.40 -10.16 -7.96
C PRO A 225 25.42 -11.12 -7.35
N TYR A 226 26.65 -10.66 -7.09
CA TYR A 226 27.67 -11.48 -6.44
C TYR A 226 27.26 -11.85 -5.01
N LYS A 227 26.72 -10.90 -4.23
CA LYS A 227 26.23 -11.20 -2.87
C LYS A 227 25.05 -12.15 -2.88
N PHE A 228 24.15 -12.02 -3.85
CA PHE A 228 23.04 -12.95 -4.02
C PHE A 228 23.53 -14.35 -4.38
N GLU A 229 24.53 -14.45 -5.25
CA GLU A 229 25.17 -15.73 -5.58
C GLU A 229 25.77 -16.40 -4.34
N LEU A 230 26.47 -15.64 -3.48
CA LEU A 230 26.98 -16.17 -2.20
C LEU A 230 25.85 -16.70 -1.29
N GLU A 231 24.70 -16.03 -1.24
CA GLU A 231 23.54 -16.53 -0.49
C GLU A 231 22.96 -17.81 -1.08
N LEU A 232 22.95 -17.96 -2.41
CA LEU A 232 22.53 -19.18 -3.08
C LEU A 232 23.50 -20.34 -2.84
N VAL A 233 24.81 -20.08 -2.85
CA VAL A 233 25.85 -21.07 -2.51
C VAL A 233 25.65 -21.56 -1.07
N ALA A 234 25.43 -20.64 -0.12
CA ALA A 234 25.17 -21.01 1.27
C ALA A 234 23.88 -21.85 1.44
N GLN A 235 22.92 -21.73 0.51
CA GLN A 235 21.67 -22.50 0.49
C GLN A 235 21.76 -23.79 -0.35
N ASN A 236 22.92 -24.10 -0.95
CA ASN A 236 23.13 -25.22 -1.89
C ASN A 236 22.14 -25.20 -3.08
N LYS A 237 21.90 -24.02 -3.67
CA LYS A 237 20.97 -23.82 -4.80
C LYS A 237 21.72 -23.71 -6.14
N ASP A 238 22.45 -24.76 -6.52
CA ASP A 238 23.32 -24.75 -7.71
C ASP A 238 22.58 -24.42 -9.01
N LYS A 239 21.34 -24.90 -9.16
CA LYS A 239 20.49 -24.58 -10.32
C LYS A 239 20.16 -23.09 -10.42
N ASP A 240 19.88 -22.45 -9.28
CA ASP A 240 19.53 -21.03 -9.25
C ASP A 240 20.76 -20.17 -9.56
N ILE A 241 21.96 -20.63 -9.19
CA ILE A 241 23.24 -20.00 -9.54
C ILE A 241 23.47 -20.05 -11.05
N GLU A 242 23.22 -21.19 -11.68
CA GLU A 242 23.34 -21.33 -13.14
C GLU A 242 22.37 -20.39 -13.87
N ILE A 243 21.11 -20.35 -13.43
CA ILE A 243 20.09 -19.44 -13.94
C ILE A 243 20.52 -17.97 -13.77
N LEU A 244 21.00 -17.61 -12.57
CA LEU A 244 21.47 -16.27 -12.26
C LEU A 244 22.56 -15.85 -13.26
N ARG A 245 23.61 -16.66 -13.41
CA ARG A 245 24.74 -16.38 -14.30
C ARG A 245 24.30 -16.27 -15.77
N ASN A 246 23.40 -17.13 -16.22
CA ASN A 246 22.88 -17.13 -17.59
C ASN A 246 22.11 -15.85 -17.93
N TYR A 247 21.37 -15.28 -16.99
CA TYR A 247 20.49 -14.13 -17.23
C TYR A 247 20.99 -12.80 -16.67
N LEU A 248 22.11 -12.79 -15.96
CA LEU A 248 22.63 -11.59 -15.30
C LEU A 248 22.86 -10.43 -16.27
N CYS A 249 23.52 -10.67 -17.41
CA CYS A 249 23.77 -9.63 -18.40
C CYS A 249 22.46 -9.04 -18.96
N ASN A 250 21.46 -9.88 -19.24
CA ASN A 250 20.15 -9.44 -19.71
C ASN A 250 19.44 -8.60 -18.64
N PHE A 251 19.50 -9.04 -17.38
CA PHE A 251 18.92 -8.34 -16.25
C PHE A 251 19.51 -6.93 -16.06
N LEU A 252 20.84 -6.83 -16.05
CA LEU A 252 21.55 -5.55 -15.90
C LEU A 252 21.30 -4.61 -17.09
N THR A 253 21.29 -5.16 -18.31
CA THR A 253 20.98 -4.38 -19.53
C THR A 253 19.57 -3.78 -19.45
N ILE A 254 18.60 -4.52 -18.93
CA ILE A 254 17.25 -3.98 -18.70
C ILE A 254 17.29 -2.84 -17.68
N LEU A 255 18.01 -2.97 -16.57
CA LEU A 255 18.07 -1.89 -15.56
C LEU A 255 18.70 -0.60 -16.10
N GLU A 256 19.75 -0.70 -16.90
CA GLU A 256 20.44 0.47 -17.46
C GLU A 256 19.68 1.13 -18.61
N SER A 257 18.84 0.36 -19.31
CA SER A 257 18.06 0.89 -20.42
C SER A 257 17.11 2.03 -19.98
N PRO A 258 16.79 2.98 -20.88
CA PRO A 258 15.93 4.12 -20.57
C PRO A 258 14.50 3.67 -20.26
N SER A 259 13.90 4.25 -19.22
CA SER A 259 12.51 4.02 -18.85
C SER A 259 11.56 4.73 -19.83
N ILE A 260 10.58 3.99 -20.32
CA ILE A 260 9.53 4.53 -21.20
C ILE A 260 8.48 5.32 -20.39
N ILE A 261 8.29 4.97 -19.12
CA ILE A 261 7.31 5.59 -18.22
C ILE A 261 7.93 6.78 -17.49
N LEU A 262 9.08 6.58 -16.85
CA LEU A 262 9.84 7.60 -16.12
C LEU A 262 10.80 8.30 -17.09
N ARG A 263 10.29 9.25 -17.88
CA ARG A 263 11.08 9.97 -18.89
C ARG A 263 12.34 10.60 -18.30
N GLY A 264 13.47 10.44 -19.00
CA GLY A 264 14.77 10.97 -18.57
C GLY A 264 15.49 10.14 -17.50
N LYS A 265 14.91 9.00 -17.10
CA LYS A 265 15.49 8.07 -16.13
C LYS A 265 15.69 6.69 -16.74
N SER A 266 16.65 5.92 -16.25
CA SER A 266 16.77 4.49 -16.59
C SER A 266 15.84 3.64 -15.72
N ARG A 267 15.65 2.36 -16.10
CA ARG A 267 14.76 1.43 -15.40
C ARG A 267 15.20 1.12 -13.97
N LYS A 268 16.47 1.38 -13.59
CA LYS A 268 16.91 1.34 -12.18
C LYS A 268 16.05 2.22 -11.26
N TRP A 269 15.51 3.32 -11.76
CA TRP A 269 14.58 4.16 -10.99
C TRP A 269 13.21 3.53 -10.76
N GLU A 270 12.78 2.60 -11.63
CA GLU A 270 11.58 1.79 -11.42
C GLU A 270 11.81 0.80 -10.28
N LEU A 271 12.98 0.13 -10.28
CA LEU A 271 13.45 -0.71 -9.18
C LEU A 271 13.47 0.05 -7.87
N ILE A 272 14.18 1.19 -7.78
CA ILE A 272 14.26 2.02 -6.55
C ILE A 272 12.87 2.41 -6.04
N ARG A 273 11.93 2.69 -6.95
CA ARG A 273 10.56 3.06 -6.58
C ARG A 273 9.71 1.87 -6.13
N GLY A 274 10.15 0.64 -6.39
CA GLY A 274 9.47 -0.59 -6.03
C GLY A 274 8.41 -1.01 -7.05
N VAL A 275 8.62 -0.70 -8.33
CA VAL A 275 7.73 -1.07 -9.44
C VAL A 275 8.44 -2.09 -10.33
N PHE A 276 7.78 -3.23 -10.58
CA PHE A 276 8.35 -4.33 -11.34
C PHE A 276 8.10 -4.16 -12.85
N ASN A 277 9.16 -4.17 -13.65
CA ASN A 277 9.07 -4.03 -15.11
C ASN A 277 8.75 -5.38 -15.79
N ASN A 278 7.82 -5.39 -16.75
CA ASN A 278 7.42 -6.58 -17.49
C ASN A 278 8.54 -7.17 -18.35
N ASN A 279 9.57 -6.39 -18.72
CA ASN A 279 10.70 -6.89 -19.50
C ASN A 279 11.45 -8.01 -18.76
N PHE A 280 11.48 -8.00 -17.42
CA PHE A 280 12.04 -9.11 -16.65
C PHE A 280 11.26 -10.42 -16.85
N ASN A 281 9.94 -10.34 -17.01
CA ASN A 281 9.10 -11.50 -17.31
C ASN A 281 9.31 -12.03 -18.75
N ASN A 282 9.93 -11.24 -19.63
CA ASN A 282 10.20 -11.60 -21.02
C ASN A 282 11.58 -12.21 -21.23
N ILE A 283 12.47 -12.16 -20.23
CA ILE A 283 13.82 -12.75 -20.29
C ILE A 283 13.74 -14.26 -20.54
N SER A 284 12.80 -14.94 -19.89
CA SER A 284 12.58 -16.38 -20.04
C SER A 284 11.09 -16.69 -20.14
N LYS A 285 10.74 -17.87 -20.68
CA LYS A 285 9.39 -18.44 -20.61
C LYS A 285 9.23 -19.42 -19.44
N ILE A 286 10.34 -19.94 -18.90
CA ILE A 286 10.39 -20.96 -17.85
C ILE A 286 10.06 -20.31 -16.49
N LYS A 287 9.22 -20.99 -15.70
CA LYS A 287 8.67 -20.42 -14.46
C LYS A 287 9.72 -20.34 -13.36
N GLU A 288 10.56 -21.36 -13.27
CA GLU A 288 11.67 -21.48 -12.32
C GLU A 288 12.65 -20.33 -12.52
N GLU A 289 13.05 -20.08 -13.77
CA GLU A 289 13.97 -18.99 -14.13
C GLU A 289 13.39 -17.60 -13.81
N LYS A 290 12.11 -17.38 -14.11
CA LYS A 290 11.41 -16.15 -13.71
C LYS A 290 11.41 -15.94 -12.20
N THR A 291 11.38 -17.02 -11.43
CA THR A 291 11.38 -16.94 -9.96
C THR A 291 12.72 -16.43 -9.47
N VAL A 292 13.83 -17.00 -9.95
CA VAL A 292 15.19 -16.53 -9.62
C VAL A 292 15.39 -15.07 -10.03
N ILE A 293 14.91 -14.66 -11.22
CA ILE A 293 14.97 -13.26 -11.68
C ILE A 293 14.21 -12.32 -10.73
N LYS A 294 13.03 -12.73 -10.26
CA LYS A 294 12.24 -11.96 -9.28
C LYS A 294 12.92 -11.90 -7.91
N GLU A 295 13.55 -12.99 -7.47
CA GLU A 295 14.32 -13.04 -6.23
C GLU A 295 15.52 -12.10 -6.30
N LEU A 296 16.28 -12.10 -7.41
CA LEU A 296 17.36 -11.13 -7.64
C LEU A 296 16.86 -9.69 -7.60
N TRP A 297 15.74 -9.39 -8.26
CA TRP A 297 15.14 -8.05 -8.23
C TRP A 297 14.79 -7.60 -6.81
N ASN A 298 14.16 -8.48 -6.02
CA ASN A 298 13.83 -8.22 -4.62
C ASN A 298 15.10 -8.01 -3.77
N PHE A 299 16.12 -8.84 -4.00
CA PHE A 299 17.39 -8.77 -3.30
C PHE A 299 18.08 -7.42 -3.51
N ILE A 300 18.20 -6.97 -4.76
CA ILE A 300 18.82 -5.68 -5.10
C ILE A 300 18.02 -4.52 -4.49
N TYR A 301 16.69 -4.57 -4.53
CA TYR A 301 15.86 -3.55 -3.88
C TYR A 301 16.18 -3.43 -2.37
N ASP A 302 16.27 -4.58 -1.69
CA ASP A 302 16.55 -4.61 -0.26
C ASP A 302 17.99 -4.17 0.05
N GLU A 303 18.97 -4.47 -0.82
CA GLU A 303 20.35 -3.96 -0.72
C GLU A 303 20.41 -2.43 -0.85
N ILE A 304 19.69 -1.84 -1.82
CA ILE A 304 19.59 -0.38 -1.97
C ILE A 304 19.00 0.25 -0.70
N LYS A 305 17.94 -0.33 -0.15
CA LYS A 305 17.35 0.13 1.12
C LYS A 305 18.35 0.04 2.27
N LYS A 306 19.08 -1.08 2.38
CA LYS A 306 20.06 -1.33 3.46
C LYS A 306 21.25 -0.39 3.41
N ARG A 307 21.77 -0.08 2.23
CA ARG A 307 23.02 0.68 2.08
C ARG A 307 22.82 2.18 1.88
N ILE A 308 21.67 2.61 1.36
CA ILE A 308 21.38 4.04 1.18
C ILE A 308 20.35 4.51 2.21
N ARG A 309 19.16 3.90 2.20
CA ARG A 309 18.03 4.47 2.95
C ARG A 309 18.21 4.39 4.46
N ILE A 310 18.67 3.25 4.98
CA ILE A 310 18.89 3.04 6.42
C ILE A 310 20.02 3.96 6.92
N PRO A 311 21.23 3.96 6.34
CA PRO A 311 22.31 4.88 6.73
C PRO A 311 21.92 6.35 6.66
N ARG A 312 21.17 6.77 5.64
CA ARG A 312 20.61 8.12 5.56
C ARG A 312 19.72 8.46 6.76
N CYS A 313 18.88 7.52 7.20
CA CYS A 313 17.99 7.76 8.34
C CYS A 313 18.76 7.87 9.65
N ASP A 314 19.79 7.04 9.83
CA ASP A 314 20.62 7.06 11.02
C ASP A 314 21.48 8.34 11.10
N GLU A 315 22.07 8.78 9.97
CA GLU A 315 22.86 10.01 9.95
C GLU A 315 21.99 11.26 10.16
N ILE A 316 20.79 11.31 9.57
CA ILE A 316 19.87 12.43 9.83
C ILE A 316 19.44 12.47 11.28
N LYS A 317 19.16 11.33 11.89
CA LYS A 317 18.83 11.28 13.31
C LYS A 317 19.99 11.83 14.15
N ARG A 318 21.23 11.46 13.84
CA ARG A 318 22.43 11.98 14.51
C ARG A 318 22.60 13.49 14.34
N LEU A 319 22.37 14.02 13.14
CA LEU A 319 22.46 15.45 12.85
C LEU A 319 21.32 16.25 13.51
N GLU A 320 20.10 15.72 13.50
CA GLU A 320 18.95 16.31 14.23
C GLU A 320 19.21 16.35 15.74
N GLU A 321 19.80 15.30 16.31
CA GLU A 321 20.20 15.26 17.72
C GLU A 321 21.25 16.33 18.06
N LYS A 322 22.22 16.60 17.16
CA LYS A 322 23.20 17.69 17.30
C LYS A 322 22.56 19.09 17.23
N GLU A 323 21.52 19.26 16.42
CA GLU A 323 20.72 20.50 16.35
C GLU A 323 19.62 20.56 17.44
N GLU A 324 19.65 19.64 18.42
CA GLU A 324 18.67 19.52 19.51
C GLU A 324 17.19 19.39 19.03
N ILE A 325 17.00 18.77 17.88
CA ILE A 325 15.68 18.49 17.30
C ILE A 325 15.22 17.12 17.80
N LYS A 326 14.11 17.09 18.57
CA LYS A 326 13.50 15.85 19.04
C LYS A 326 12.41 15.38 18.08
N LYS A 327 12.11 14.09 18.09
CA LYS A 327 10.98 13.51 17.32
C LYS A 327 9.62 14.15 17.64
N SER A 328 9.44 14.67 18.86
CA SER A 328 8.27 15.45 19.24
C SER A 328 8.13 16.75 18.46
N ASP A 329 9.27 17.36 18.10
CA ASP A 329 9.34 18.64 17.41
C ASP A 329 8.97 18.44 15.94
N LEU A 330 9.27 17.26 15.38
CA LEU A 330 8.89 16.86 14.02
C LEU A 330 7.37 16.64 13.80
N ARG A 331 6.53 17.08 14.74
CA ARG A 331 5.08 17.15 14.58
C ARG A 331 4.70 18.45 13.85
N LEU A 332 3.51 18.45 13.26
CA LEU A 332 2.93 19.64 12.65
C LEU A 332 2.93 20.81 13.65
N LYS A 333 3.40 21.98 13.21
CA LYS A 333 3.31 23.21 14.00
C LYS A 333 1.84 23.52 14.29
N LYS A 334 1.52 23.75 15.57
CA LYS A 334 0.17 24.18 15.97
C LYS A 334 0.00 25.60 15.42
N GLN A 335 -0.96 25.81 14.53
CA GLN A 335 -1.34 27.15 14.13
C GLN A 335 -1.92 27.84 15.37
N VAL A 336 -1.25 28.87 15.85
CA VAL A 336 -1.86 29.82 16.79
C VAL A 336 -2.86 30.60 15.95
N SER A 337 -4.14 30.55 16.33
CA SER A 337 -5.17 31.42 15.77
C SER A 337 -4.91 32.83 16.33
N GLU A 338 -4.11 33.61 15.62
CA GLU A 338 -4.09 35.07 15.81
C GLU A 338 -5.20 35.64 14.92
N ASP A 339 -6.38 35.76 15.51
CA ASP A 339 -7.44 36.62 14.97
C ASP A 339 -7.13 38.07 15.37
N ASN A 340 -7.13 38.96 14.35
CA ASN A 340 -7.14 40.44 14.39
C ASN A 340 -5.84 41.15 14.84
N GLN A 341 -5.25 42.10 14.11
CA GLN A 341 -5.80 43.10 13.17
C GLN A 341 -4.74 43.66 12.20
N ASN A 342 -5.24 44.15 11.07
CA ASN A 342 -4.60 44.80 9.89
C ASN A 342 -3.66 45.99 10.25
N GLU A 343 -2.74 46.50 9.40
CA GLU A 343 -3.00 47.13 8.10
C GLU A 343 -1.74 47.38 7.24
N ILE A 344 -1.92 47.09 5.94
CA ILE A 344 -1.61 47.92 4.75
C ILE A 344 -0.14 48.23 4.44
N LEU A 345 0.35 47.67 3.33
CA LEU A 345 0.71 48.43 2.13
C LEU A 345 0.83 47.50 0.90
N GLU A 346 0.08 47.87 -0.14
CA GLU A 346 0.23 47.55 -1.58
C GLU A 346 0.10 46.09 -2.07
N THR A 347 -1.00 45.82 -2.80
CA THR A 347 -0.98 45.32 -4.21
C THR A 347 -2.38 44.84 -4.63
N GLU A 348 -3.10 45.67 -5.39
CA GLU A 348 -4.36 45.32 -6.05
C GLU A 348 -4.21 44.21 -7.12
N ASN A 349 -2.97 43.83 -7.48
CA ASN A 349 -2.67 42.71 -8.38
C ASN A 349 -2.64 41.31 -7.71
N SER A 350 -2.58 41.23 -6.37
CA SER A 350 -2.48 39.93 -5.67
C SER A 350 -3.82 39.23 -5.45
N LYS A 351 -4.92 39.99 -5.29
CA LYS A 351 -6.27 39.44 -5.07
C LYS A 351 -6.76 38.73 -6.32
N ASN A 352 -6.69 39.36 -7.49
CA ASN A 352 -7.11 38.76 -8.77
C ASN A 352 -6.33 37.47 -9.11
N LYS A 353 -5.05 37.37 -8.73
CA LYS A 353 -4.23 36.16 -8.89
C LYS A 353 -4.67 35.03 -7.95
N LYS A 354 -4.94 35.34 -6.68
CA LYS A 354 -5.49 34.38 -5.70
C LYS A 354 -6.90 33.88 -6.09
N THR A 355 -7.76 34.75 -6.64
CA THR A 355 -9.09 34.36 -7.11
C THR A 355 -9.01 33.48 -8.35
N LYS A 356 -8.13 33.80 -9.32
CA LYS A 356 -7.88 32.95 -10.50
C LYS A 356 -7.30 31.58 -10.13
N GLU A 357 -6.31 31.52 -9.23
CA GLU A 357 -5.77 30.25 -8.72
C GLU A 357 -6.82 29.39 -8.00
N ASN A 358 -7.72 30.02 -7.23
CA ASN A 358 -8.80 29.29 -6.55
C ASN A 358 -9.84 28.76 -7.54
N ILE A 359 -10.15 29.52 -8.59
CA ILE A 359 -11.03 29.09 -9.69
C ILE A 359 -10.38 27.92 -10.46
N GLU A 360 -9.09 27.99 -10.79
CA GLU A 360 -8.36 26.91 -11.46
C GLU A 360 -8.29 25.64 -10.61
N LYS A 361 -7.98 25.75 -9.31
CA LYS A 361 -8.02 24.62 -8.37
C LYS A 361 -9.40 23.97 -8.31
N THR A 362 -10.46 24.79 -8.31
CA THR A 362 -11.85 24.31 -8.29
C THR A 362 -12.21 23.59 -9.59
N LYS A 363 -11.84 24.16 -10.74
CA LYS A 363 -12.02 23.54 -12.07
C LYS A 363 -11.28 22.20 -12.16
N LYS A 364 -10.01 22.16 -11.74
CA LYS A 364 -9.20 20.94 -11.73
C LYS A 364 -9.79 19.86 -10.83
N ASN A 365 -10.25 20.22 -9.64
CA ASN A 365 -10.93 19.30 -8.72
C ASN A 365 -12.24 18.75 -9.32
N ASN A 366 -13.02 19.60 -9.99
CA ASN A 366 -14.25 19.16 -10.66
C ASN A 366 -13.96 18.19 -11.81
N ILE A 367 -12.94 18.45 -12.63
CA ILE A 367 -12.50 17.55 -13.70
C ILE A 367 -12.04 16.22 -13.10
N ASN A 368 -11.20 16.23 -12.07
CA ASN A 368 -10.75 15.02 -11.37
C ASN A 368 -11.92 14.19 -10.82
N ASN A 369 -12.91 14.85 -10.22
CA ASN A 369 -14.10 14.17 -9.72
C ASN A 369 -14.90 13.52 -10.85
N LYS A 370 -15.07 14.21 -12.00
CA LYS A 370 -15.73 13.64 -13.18
C LYS A 370 -14.97 12.42 -13.71
N ILE A 371 -13.64 12.51 -13.83
CA ILE A 371 -12.80 11.38 -14.28
C ILE A 371 -12.93 10.19 -13.33
N LYS A 372 -12.89 10.41 -12.01
CA LYS A 372 -13.08 9.36 -10.99
C LYS A 372 -14.45 8.68 -11.11
N ILE A 373 -15.52 9.45 -11.34
CA ILE A 373 -16.87 8.91 -11.50
C ILE A 373 -16.97 8.06 -12.77
N VAL A 374 -16.48 8.57 -13.91
CA VAL A 374 -16.50 7.83 -15.19
C VAL A 374 -15.68 6.55 -15.10
N THR A 375 -14.49 6.62 -14.50
CA THR A 375 -13.60 5.46 -14.35
C THR A 375 -14.22 4.40 -13.44
N LEU A 376 -14.84 4.82 -12.32
CA LEU A 376 -15.57 3.90 -11.46
C LEU A 376 -16.76 3.27 -12.17
N GLY A 377 -17.55 4.04 -12.91
CA GLY A 377 -18.68 3.55 -13.70
C GLY A 377 -18.28 2.49 -14.73
N LYS A 378 -17.14 2.67 -15.41
CA LYS A 378 -16.57 1.67 -16.33
C LYS A 378 -16.18 0.38 -15.61
N LEU A 379 -15.52 0.50 -14.46
CA LEU A 379 -15.09 -0.67 -13.67
C LEU A 379 -16.29 -1.46 -13.11
N THR A 380 -17.29 -0.76 -12.57
CA THR A 380 -18.49 -1.41 -12.04
C THR A 380 -19.33 -2.04 -13.14
N GLY A 381 -19.47 -1.38 -14.29
CA GLY A 381 -20.13 -1.95 -15.47
C GLY A 381 -19.47 -3.25 -15.92
N ALA A 382 -18.14 -3.26 -16.08
CA ALA A 382 -17.40 -4.46 -16.46
C ALA A 382 -17.59 -5.62 -15.46
N LEU A 383 -17.59 -5.33 -14.15
CA LEU A 383 -17.85 -6.33 -13.12
C LEU A 383 -19.25 -6.93 -13.21
N THR A 384 -20.26 -6.10 -13.47
CA THR A 384 -21.64 -6.55 -13.64
C THR A 384 -21.81 -7.38 -14.91
N ASP A 385 -21.00 -7.12 -15.94
CA ASP A 385 -20.94 -7.92 -17.18
C ASP A 385 -20.12 -9.21 -17.03
N GLY A 386 -19.70 -9.56 -15.81
CA GLY A 386 -18.93 -10.77 -15.53
C GLY A 386 -17.44 -10.68 -15.87
N ILE A 387 -16.95 -9.51 -16.29
CA ILE A 387 -15.54 -9.31 -16.66
C ILE A 387 -14.67 -9.24 -15.40
N ASN A 388 -13.61 -10.05 -15.34
CA ASN A 388 -12.60 -9.96 -14.28
C ASN A 388 -11.71 -8.72 -14.49
N ILE A 389 -11.70 -7.82 -13.50
CA ILE A 389 -10.90 -6.59 -13.50
C ILE A 389 -9.60 -6.70 -12.70
N ASP A 390 -9.36 -7.78 -11.96
CA ASP A 390 -8.27 -7.90 -10.99
C ASP A 390 -6.89 -7.71 -11.66
N ARG A 391 -6.72 -8.31 -12.84
CA ARG A 391 -5.48 -8.26 -13.63
C ARG A 391 -5.41 -7.10 -14.62
N LYS A 392 -6.50 -6.38 -14.85
CA LYS A 392 -6.62 -5.35 -15.90
C LYS A 392 -6.27 -3.96 -15.37
N TRP A 393 -4.99 -3.67 -15.16
CA TRP A 393 -4.53 -2.34 -14.74
C TRP A 393 -4.27 -1.43 -15.93
N ASP A 394 -3.72 -2.00 -17.00
CA ASP A 394 -3.30 -1.44 -18.28
C ASP A 394 -4.44 -0.89 -19.15
N THR A 395 -5.63 -1.50 -19.12
CA THR A 395 -6.73 -1.13 -20.02
C THR A 395 -7.51 0.11 -19.58
N ILE A 396 -7.12 0.74 -18.47
CA ILE A 396 -7.84 1.88 -17.90
C ILE A 396 -7.10 3.15 -18.31
N VAL A 397 -7.51 3.69 -19.46
CA VAL A 397 -6.96 4.94 -19.99
C VAL A 397 -7.37 6.08 -19.07
N LYS A 398 -6.40 6.65 -18.36
CA LYS A 398 -6.58 7.96 -17.71
C LYS A 398 -6.74 8.98 -18.84
N LEU A 399 -7.89 9.65 -18.89
CA LEU A 399 -8.06 10.76 -19.83
C LEU A 399 -6.99 11.81 -19.48
N PRO A 400 -6.11 12.19 -20.42
CA PRO A 400 -5.12 13.22 -20.15
C PRO A 400 -5.82 14.51 -19.72
N PHE A 401 -5.20 15.23 -18.80
CA PHE A 401 -5.57 16.61 -18.54
C PHE A 401 -5.28 17.41 -19.82
N TYR A 402 -6.32 17.79 -20.56
CA TYR A 402 -6.25 18.88 -21.51
C TYR A 402 -6.76 20.15 -20.85
#